data_AF-A0A5B8BRM2-F1
#
_entry.id   AF-A0A5B8BRM2-F1
#
_cell.length_a   1.000
_cell.length_b   1.000
_cell.length_c   1.000
_cell.angle_alpha   90.00
_cell.angle_beta   90.00
_cell.angle_gamma   90.00
#
_symmetry.space_group_name_H-M   'P 1'
#
loop_
_entity.id
_entity.type
_entity.pdbx_description
1 polymer ?
#
loop_
_entity_poly.entity_id
_entity_poly.type
_entity_poly.pdbx_seq_one_letter_code
_entity_poly.pdbx_strand_id
1 'polypeptide(L)'
;MTLALARQIVAVCLDWAPLQHLTIMDPYYAMEESPIGFRRTGLGWAGWVPFRPDPAALPEGTIVEPMGRGSFIATQERFWDVPDRAGVKRGQALELALNALGMLPTGADLRDGTWGEPE
;
A
#
# COMPACT_ATOMS: atom_id res chain seq x y z
N MET A 1 -11.64 7.76 7.70
CA MET A 1 -10.63 7.15 8.59
C MET A 1 -9.41 8.05 8.71
N THR A 2 -8.73 8.07 9.85
CA THR A 2 -7.48 8.83 10.07
C THR A 2 -6.25 7.93 9.90
N LEU A 3 -5.09 8.53 9.65
CA LEU A 3 -3.80 7.85 9.59
C LEU A 3 -3.51 7.02 10.84
N ALA A 4 -3.73 7.60 12.02
CA ALA A 4 -3.49 6.93 13.30
C ALA A 4 -4.31 5.64 13.44
N LEU A 5 -5.58 5.67 13.04
CA LEU A 5 -6.44 4.48 13.06
C LEU A 5 -5.98 3.44 12.05
N ALA A 6 -5.63 3.85 10.82
CA ALA A 6 -5.11 2.94 9.80
C ALA A 6 -3.81 2.26 10.25
N ARG A 7 -2.88 3.04 10.81
CA ARG A 7 -1.63 2.55 11.39
C ARG A 7 -1.89 1.52 12.49
N GLN A 8 -2.86 1.78 13.37
CA GLN A 8 -3.24 0.83 14.43
C GLN A 8 -3.83 -0.47 13.87
N ILE A 9 -4.70 -0.38 12.86
CA ILE A 9 -5.26 -1.56 12.18
C ILE A 9 -4.14 -2.41 11.59
N VAL A 10 -3.21 -1.79 10.85
CA VAL A 10 -2.07 -2.50 10.26
C VAL A 10 -1.24 -3.19 11.34
N ALA A 11 -0.91 -2.48 12.43
CA ALA A 11 -0.14 -3.05 13.52
C ALA A 11 -0.82 -4.28 14.13
N VAL A 12 -2.13 -4.20 14.42
CA VAL A 12 -2.92 -5.33 14.94
C VAL A 12 -2.90 -6.51 13.96
N CYS A 13 -3.03 -6.27 12.66
CA CYS A 13 -3.03 -7.35 11.68
C CYS A 13 -1.63 -8.00 11.55
N LEU A 14 -0.55 -7.23 11.68
CA LEU A 14 0.82 -7.75 11.67
C LEU A 14 1.13 -8.59 12.92
N ASP A 15 0.58 -8.21 14.09
CA ASP A 15 0.73 -8.99 15.32
C ASP A 15 -0.08 -10.30 15.26
N TRP A 16 -1.18 -10.31 14.51
CA TRP A 16 -2.05 -11.48 14.39
C TRP A 16 -1.52 -12.54 13.41
N ALA A 17 -0.95 -12.13 12.28
CA ALA A 17 -0.56 -13.04 11.22
C ALA A 17 0.69 -12.56 10.45
N PRO A 18 1.48 -13.49 9.87
CA PRO A 18 2.58 -13.14 8.99
C PRO A 18 2.04 -12.62 7.64
N LEU A 19 1.72 -11.33 7.60
CA LEU A 19 1.19 -10.72 6.39
C LEU A 19 2.25 -10.61 5.29
N GLN A 20 1.84 -10.91 4.06
CA GLN A 20 2.60 -10.61 2.86
C GLN A 20 2.32 -9.18 2.38
N HIS A 21 1.09 -8.69 2.51
CA HIS A 21 0.68 -7.36 2.04
C HIS A 21 -0.61 -6.94 2.75
N LEU A 22 -0.83 -5.64 2.96
CA LEU A 22 -2.11 -5.11 3.44
C LEU A 22 -2.44 -3.83 2.70
N THR A 23 -3.70 -3.72 2.25
CA THR A 23 -4.20 -2.51 1.59
C THR A 23 -5.40 -1.95 2.34
N ILE A 24 -5.50 -0.62 2.32
CA ILE A 24 -6.64 0.15 2.77
C ILE A 24 -6.96 1.15 1.67
N MET A 25 -8.03 0.87 0.93
CA MET A 25 -8.45 1.67 -0.20
C MET A 25 -9.98 1.64 -0.37
N ASP A 26 -10.48 2.59 -1.15
CA ASP A 26 -11.83 2.50 -1.70
C ASP A 26 -11.92 1.31 -2.68
N PRO A 27 -12.88 0.38 -2.52
CA PRO A 27 -13.04 -0.76 -3.44
C PRO A 27 -13.25 -0.36 -4.90
N TYR A 28 -13.93 0.75 -5.18
CA TYR A 28 -14.14 1.24 -6.55
C TYR A 28 -12.82 1.72 -7.17
N TYR A 29 -11.90 2.25 -6.36
CA TYR A 29 -10.59 2.66 -6.85
C TYR A 29 -9.82 1.47 -7.43
N ALA A 30 -9.83 0.32 -6.74
CA ALA A 30 -9.16 -0.90 -7.20
C ALA A 30 -9.66 -1.37 -8.57
N MET A 31 -10.96 -1.21 -8.82
CA MET A 31 -11.64 -1.72 -10.02
C MET A 31 -11.49 -0.80 -11.22
N GLU A 32 -11.66 0.50 -11.02
CA GLU A 32 -11.87 1.45 -12.12
C GLU A 32 -10.75 2.48 -12.28
N GLU A 33 -9.97 2.74 -11.22
CA GLU A 33 -9.02 3.88 -11.19
C GLU A 33 -7.56 3.45 -11.03
N SER A 34 -7.30 2.23 -10.53
CA SER A 34 -5.93 1.76 -10.32
C SER A 34 -5.19 1.59 -11.66
N PRO A 35 -3.98 2.18 -11.82
CA PRO A 35 -3.25 2.17 -13.09
C PRO A 35 -2.53 0.83 -13.34
N ILE A 36 -2.42 -0.01 -12.31
CA ILE A 36 -1.84 -1.35 -12.38
C ILE A 36 -2.91 -2.43 -12.61
N GLY A 37 -4.20 -2.08 -12.47
CA GLY A 37 -5.35 -2.95 -12.61
C GLY A 37 -5.25 -4.23 -11.76
N PHE A 38 -6.00 -5.26 -12.15
CA PHE A 38 -6.03 -6.55 -11.42
C PHE A 38 -4.75 -7.39 -11.52
N ARG A 39 -3.70 -6.89 -12.18
CA ARG A 39 -2.43 -7.64 -12.33
C ARG A 39 -1.63 -7.68 -11.03
N ARG A 40 -1.80 -6.64 -10.20
CA ARG A 40 -1.10 -6.48 -8.93
C ARG A 40 -2.05 -5.97 -7.87
N THR A 41 -1.68 -6.17 -6.61
CA THR A 41 -2.40 -5.61 -5.47
C THR A 41 -1.70 -4.32 -5.05
N GLY A 42 -2.35 -3.18 -5.29
CA GLY A 42 -1.84 -1.87 -4.88
C GLY A 42 -2.21 -1.49 -3.45
N LEU A 43 -1.85 -0.27 -3.03
CA LEU A 43 -2.14 0.25 -1.70
C LEU A 43 -3.34 1.21 -1.68
N GLY A 44 -3.67 1.87 -2.79
CA GLY A 44 -4.65 2.96 -2.81
C GLY A 44 -4.27 4.07 -1.82
N TRP A 45 -5.07 4.26 -0.75
CA TRP A 45 -4.83 5.33 0.23
C TRP A 45 -3.68 5.00 1.18
N ALA A 46 -3.70 3.81 1.78
CA ALA A 46 -2.70 3.42 2.77
C ALA A 46 -2.55 1.90 2.84
N GLY A 47 -1.49 1.43 3.48
CA GLY A 47 -1.33 0.02 3.77
C GLY A 47 0.09 -0.31 4.17
N TRP A 48 0.49 -1.55 3.89
CA TRP A 48 1.77 -2.07 4.32
C TRP A 48 2.36 -3.03 3.29
N VAL A 49 3.67 -2.89 3.10
CA VAL A 49 4.50 -3.78 2.29
C VAL A 49 5.67 -4.30 3.14
N PRO A 50 6.15 -5.54 2.89
CA PRO A 50 7.27 -6.16 3.63
C PRO A 50 8.64 -5.62 3.19
N PHE A 51 8.68 -4.39 2.67
CA PHE A 51 9.87 -3.74 2.14
C PHE A 51 10.02 -2.36 2.76
N ARG A 52 11.24 -1.82 2.70
CA ARG A 52 11.56 -0.46 3.13
C ARG A 52 11.95 0.36 1.90
N PRO A 53 10.98 0.93 1.17
CA PRO A 53 11.30 1.82 0.06
C PRO A 53 12.09 3.03 0.57
N ASP A 54 13.04 3.49 -0.23
CA ASP A 54 13.65 4.81 -0.04
C ASP A 54 12.55 5.87 -0.19
N PRO A 55 12.27 6.71 0.81
CA PRO A 55 11.30 7.79 0.69
C PRO A 55 11.56 8.72 -0.49
N ALA A 56 12.82 8.89 -0.91
CA ALA A 56 13.18 9.72 -2.06
C ALA A 56 12.77 9.11 -3.42
N ALA A 57 12.50 7.80 -3.47
CA ALA A 57 12.01 7.10 -4.64
C ALA A 57 10.48 7.12 -4.76
N LEU A 58 9.78 7.68 -3.77
CA LEU A 58 8.32 7.78 -3.74
C LEU A 58 7.83 9.19 -4.07
N PRO A 59 6.55 9.36 -4.46
CA PRO A 59 5.98 10.67 -4.70
C PRO A 59 6.09 11.58 -3.47
N GLU A 60 6.32 12.87 -3.71
CA GLU A 60 6.38 13.88 -2.66
C GLU A 60 5.11 13.87 -1.79
N GLY A 61 5.30 13.98 -0.47
CA GLY A 61 4.20 13.93 0.50
C GLY A 61 3.70 12.52 0.83
N THR A 62 4.29 11.47 0.24
CA THR A 62 4.06 10.09 0.70
C THR A 62 4.56 9.95 2.12
N ILE A 63 3.69 9.46 3.00
CA ILE A 63 4.03 9.16 4.38
C ILE A 63 4.57 7.73 4.41
N VAL A 64 5.80 7.56 4.89
CA VAL A 64 6.46 6.26 5.03
C VAL A 64 6.97 6.11 6.44
N GLU A 65 6.54 5.06 7.12
CA GLU A 65 6.95 4.78 8.50
C GLU A 65 7.44 3.34 8.60
N PRO A 66 8.61 3.08 9.22
CA PRO A 66 9.03 1.71 9.54
C PRO A 66 7.98 1.01 10.41
N MET A 67 7.57 -0.20 10.01
CA MET A 67 6.61 -1.00 10.76
C MET A 67 6.92 -2.50 10.63
N GLY A 68 7.41 -3.08 11.74
CA GLY A 68 7.91 -4.45 11.77
C GLY A 68 9.05 -4.66 10.77
N ARG A 69 8.92 -5.71 9.94
CA ARG A 69 9.89 -6.03 8.88
C ARG A 69 9.78 -5.12 7.65
N GLY A 70 8.68 -4.37 7.52
CA GLY A 70 8.37 -3.58 6.34
C GLY A 70 8.11 -2.11 6.66
N SER A 71 7.23 -1.52 5.86
CA SER A 71 6.84 -0.11 5.96
C SER A 71 5.33 0.03 5.88
N PHE A 72 4.78 0.83 6.79
CA PHE A 72 3.47 1.43 6.62
C PHE A 72 3.62 2.62 5.67
N ILE A 73 2.74 2.70 4.68
CA ILE A 73 2.79 3.72 3.64
C ILE A 73 1.39 4.31 3.49
N ALA A 74 1.29 5.64 3.39
CA ALA A 74 0.04 6.34 3.10
C ALA A 74 0.25 7.52 2.16
N THR A 75 -0.76 7.82 1.34
CA THR A 75 -0.71 8.95 0.41
C THR A 75 -1.01 10.29 1.08
N GLN A 76 -1.69 10.28 2.24
CA GLN A 76 -2.07 11.47 3.01
C GLN A 76 -2.64 11.07 4.39
N GLU A 77 -2.83 12.04 5.30
CA GLU A 77 -3.28 11.80 6.68
C GLU A 77 -4.74 11.32 6.82
N ARG A 78 -5.61 11.65 5.86
CA ARG A 78 -7.04 11.32 5.91
C ARG A 78 -7.43 10.44 4.74
N PHE A 79 -8.22 9.41 5.03
CA PHE A 79 -8.79 8.55 3.98
C PHE A 79 -9.50 9.37 2.91
N TRP A 80 -9.31 8.95 1.67
CA TRP A 80 -10.00 9.45 0.50
C TRP A 80 -10.77 8.33 -0.17
N ASP A 81 -11.89 8.69 -0.79
CA ASP A 81 -12.70 7.85 -1.66
C ASP A 81 -12.56 8.33 -3.13
N VAL A 82 -13.10 7.57 -4.09
CA VAL A 82 -12.98 7.88 -5.53
C VAL A 82 -13.45 9.30 -5.92
N PRO A 83 -14.51 9.89 -5.31
CA PRO A 83 -14.86 11.29 -5.54
C PRO A 83 -13.73 12.30 -5.27
N ASP A 84 -12.80 12.02 -4.34
CA ASP A 84 -11.60 12.83 -4.14
C ASP A 84 -10.55 12.55 -5.24
N ARG A 85 -10.70 13.27 -6.36
CA ARG A 85 -9.78 13.15 -7.51
C ARG A 85 -8.33 13.49 -7.18
N ALA A 86 -8.06 14.29 -6.15
CA ALA A 86 -6.69 14.58 -5.73
C ALA A 86 -6.10 13.40 -4.96
N GLY A 87 -6.89 12.77 -4.09
CA GLY A 87 -6.56 11.52 -3.41
C GLY A 87 -6.26 10.39 -4.40
N VAL A 88 -7.16 10.19 -5.38
CA VAL A 88 -6.99 9.19 -6.46
C VAL A 88 -5.66 9.39 -7.19
N LYS A 89 -5.32 10.62 -7.60
CA LYS A 89 -4.04 10.89 -8.29
C LYS A 89 -2.81 10.55 -7.44
N ARG A 90 -2.86 10.83 -6.12
CA ARG A 90 -1.78 10.44 -5.20
C ARG A 90 -1.68 8.92 -5.07
N GLY A 91 -2.82 8.22 -4.99
CA GLY A 91 -2.88 6.76 -5.02
C GLY A 91 -2.26 6.16 -6.28
N GLN A 92 -2.63 6.68 -7.44
CA GLN A 92 -2.09 6.24 -8.74
C GLN A 92 -0.57 6.45 -8.82
N ALA A 93 -0.10 7.63 -8.42
CA ALA A 93 1.33 7.94 -8.42
C ALA A 93 2.12 7.01 -7.49
N LEU A 94 1.59 6.73 -6.29
CA LEU A 94 2.20 5.82 -5.34
C LEU A 94 2.28 4.38 -5.90
N GLU A 95 1.17 3.88 -6.46
CA GLU A 95 1.12 2.52 -7.03
C GLU A 95 2.07 2.34 -8.20
N LEU A 96 2.19 3.35 -9.07
CA LEU A 96 3.16 3.32 -10.16
C LEU A 96 4.61 3.28 -9.65
N ALA A 97 4.93 4.09 -8.62
CA ALA A 97 6.26 4.11 -8.03
C ALA A 97 6.59 2.76 -7.36
N LEU A 98 5.71 2.23 -6.52
CA LEU A 98 5.92 0.93 -5.86
C LEU A 98 5.98 -0.23 -6.87
N ASN A 99 5.18 -0.18 -7.94
CA ASN A 99 5.27 -1.15 -9.03
C ASN A 99 6.64 -1.09 -9.74
N ALA A 100 7.16 0.11 -10.02
CA ALA A 100 8.47 0.28 -10.64
C ALA A 100 9.62 -0.25 -9.76
N LEU A 101 9.45 -0.18 -8.44
CA LEU A 101 10.38 -0.75 -7.45
C LEU A 101 10.21 -2.26 -7.25
N GLY A 102 9.23 -2.91 -7.90
CA GLY A 102 8.93 -4.32 -7.70
C GLY A 102 8.30 -4.64 -6.34
N MET A 103 7.77 -3.63 -5.63
CA MET A 103 7.27 -3.74 -4.25
C MET A 103 5.77 -3.95 -4.14
N LEU A 104 5.10 -4.35 -5.24
CA LEU A 104 3.69 -4.73 -5.23
C LEU A 104 3.52 -6.18 -5.68
N PRO A 105 2.78 -7.02 -4.96
CA PRO A 105 2.63 -8.42 -5.31
C PRO A 105 1.64 -8.59 -6.46
N THR A 106 1.82 -9.66 -7.22
CA THR A 106 0.78 -10.23 -8.06
C THR A 106 -0.11 -11.16 -7.23
N GLY A 107 -1.28 -11.53 -7.79
CA GLY A 107 -2.11 -12.56 -7.17
C GLY A 107 -1.45 -13.95 -7.14
N ALA A 108 -0.43 -14.22 -7.97
CA ALA A 108 0.33 -15.47 -7.90
C ALA A 108 1.29 -15.46 -6.70
N ASP A 109 1.99 -14.33 -6.49
CA ASP A 109 2.92 -14.17 -5.37
C ASP A 109 2.22 -14.38 -4.02
N LEU A 110 1.03 -13.77 -3.85
CA LEU A 110 0.25 -13.92 -2.63
C LEU A 110 -0.23 -15.35 -2.38
N ARG A 111 -0.49 -16.12 -3.44
CA ARG A 111 -0.90 -17.54 -3.34
C ARG A 111 0.26 -18.45 -2.99
N ASP A 112 1.45 -18.16 -3.50
CA ASP A 112 2.66 -18.91 -3.19
C ASP A 112 3.06 -18.77 -1.72
N GLY A 113 2.77 -17.61 -1.11
CA GLY A 113 2.95 -17.42 0.33
C GLY A 113 4.31 -16.87 0.72
N THR A 114 5.29 -16.88 -0.19
CA THR A 114 6.69 -16.53 0.08
C THR A 114 7.00 -15.06 -0.19
N TRP A 115 6.02 -14.26 -0.64
CA TRP A 115 6.31 -12.92 -1.13
C TRP A 115 6.78 -11.99 -0.02
N GLY A 116 7.97 -11.44 -0.25
CA GLY A 116 8.61 -10.50 0.66
C GLY A 116 9.16 -11.14 1.92
N GLU A 117 9.19 -12.47 2.06
CA GLU A 117 9.97 -13.13 3.12
C GLU A 117 11.46 -12.75 3.03
N PRO A 118 12.14 -12.53 4.17
CA PRO A 118 13.59 -12.35 4.15
C PRO A 118 14.27 -13.64 3.69
N GLU A 119 15.27 -13.53 2.81
CA GLU A 119 16.18 -14.64 2.47
C GLU A 119 16.93 -15.18 3.70
#